data_AF-A0A7V3T2E0-F1
#
_entry.id   AF-A0A7V3T2E0-F1
#
_cell.length_a   1.000
_cell.length_b   1.000
_cell.length_c   1.000
_cell.angle_alpha   90.00
_cell.angle_beta   90.00
_cell.angle_gamma   90.00
#
_symmetry.space_group_name_H-M   'P 1'
#
loop_
_entity.id
_entity.type
_entity.pdbx_description
1 polymer ?
#
loop_
_entity_poly.entity_id
_entity_poly.type
_entity_poly.pdbx_seq_one_letter_code
_entity_poly.pdbx_strand_id
1 'polypeptide(L)'
;LFLAAMDGISSSFEEAVKKMSDVLAVTGKVLPVTLDNVRLCAELDDGFVICGESKIGDHNSFHAGKIKRVYLEPQNATPLKDALDTIAEADVIILGPGSLYTSIIPNLLVDGICDAIKASKAVKIYVCNVMTQPGETDGYSMSDHIEYLEEHTFKGIVDYCIVNTASIPDELKKRYAADGAEAVKVDMEQMSNSGIKVMGSDFLSIKNDLIRHDPDKLAKAIISLVAETILAKDKKRTIDYYYIKDRLKKLAG
;
A
#
# COMPACT_ATOMS: atom_id res chain seq x y z
N LEU A 1 -23.53 4.57 1.87
CA LEU A 1 -24.70 5.31 1.34
C LEU A 1 -24.37 6.73 0.89
N PHE A 2 -23.63 7.55 1.68
CA PHE A 2 -23.37 8.96 1.32
C PHE A 2 -22.63 9.16 -0.01
N LEU A 3 -21.56 8.41 -0.29
CA LEU A 3 -20.85 8.51 -1.58
C LEU A 3 -21.72 8.10 -2.76
N ALA A 4 -22.46 6.99 -2.64
CA ALA A 4 -23.39 6.54 -3.67
C ALA A 4 -24.50 7.57 -3.94
N ALA A 5 -24.99 8.25 -2.90
CA ALA A 5 -25.94 9.34 -3.05
C ALA A 5 -25.30 10.57 -3.72
N MET A 6 -24.05 10.91 -3.35
CA MET A 6 -23.29 12.01 -3.96
C MET A 6 -22.99 11.73 -5.43
N ASP A 7 -22.67 10.49 -5.78
CA ASP A 7 -22.49 10.01 -7.16
C ASP A 7 -23.77 10.16 -7.96
N GLY A 8 -24.91 9.71 -7.40
CA GLY A 8 -26.22 9.86 -8.04
C GLY A 8 -26.69 11.31 -8.30
N ILE A 9 -26.08 12.31 -7.67
CA ILE A 9 -26.37 13.75 -7.89
C ILE A 9 -25.22 14.52 -8.56
N SER A 10 -24.09 13.86 -8.81
CA SER A 10 -22.93 14.46 -9.49
C SER A 10 -22.93 14.09 -10.96
N SER A 11 -22.23 14.87 -11.78
CA SER A 11 -22.09 14.58 -13.21
C SER A 11 -21.14 13.42 -13.50
N SER A 12 -20.30 13.07 -12.52
CA SER A 12 -19.38 11.92 -12.56
C SER A 12 -18.99 11.47 -11.15
N PHE A 13 -18.47 10.25 -11.05
CA PHE A 13 -17.91 9.72 -9.80
C PHE A 13 -16.71 10.53 -9.29
N GLU A 14 -15.88 11.04 -10.20
CA GLU A 14 -14.77 11.94 -9.84
C GLU A 14 -15.27 13.20 -9.13
N GLU A 15 -16.31 13.83 -9.68
CA GLU A 15 -16.93 15.00 -9.08
C GLU A 15 -17.55 14.66 -7.73
N ALA A 16 -18.15 13.47 -7.59
CA ALA A 16 -18.71 13.01 -6.33
C ALA A 16 -17.64 12.83 -5.24
N VAL A 17 -16.49 12.24 -5.58
CA VAL A 17 -15.34 12.12 -4.68
C VAL A 17 -14.85 13.50 -4.27
N LYS A 18 -14.66 14.41 -5.23
CA LYS A 18 -14.21 15.79 -4.95
C LYS A 18 -15.17 16.55 -4.03
N LYS A 19 -16.46 16.52 -4.34
CA LYS A 19 -17.51 17.16 -3.50
C LYS A 19 -17.52 16.60 -2.09
N MET A 20 -17.37 15.28 -1.93
CA MET A 20 -17.26 14.70 -0.59
C MET A 20 -15.99 15.12 0.13
N SER A 21 -14.85 15.19 -0.56
CA SER A 21 -13.61 15.69 0.03
C SER A 21 -13.77 17.10 0.56
N ASP A 22 -14.46 17.98 -0.18
CA ASP A 22 -14.75 19.34 0.25
C ASP A 22 -15.69 19.37 1.47
N VAL A 23 -16.77 18.59 1.45
CA VAL A 23 -17.74 18.48 2.57
C VAL A 23 -17.08 17.96 3.85
N LEU A 24 -16.13 17.03 3.72
CA LEU A 24 -15.39 16.44 4.84
C LEU A 24 -14.13 17.22 5.21
N ALA A 25 -13.89 18.37 4.57
CA ALA A 25 -12.70 19.22 4.77
C ALA A 25 -11.38 18.42 4.70
N VAL A 26 -11.29 17.48 3.75
CA VAL A 26 -10.10 16.63 3.57
C VAL A 26 -8.91 17.51 3.18
N THR A 27 -7.79 17.36 3.90
CA THR A 27 -6.53 17.98 3.51
C THR A 27 -5.80 17.06 2.53
N GLY A 28 -5.63 17.50 1.28
CA GLY A 28 -5.01 16.72 0.21
C GLY A 28 -5.99 16.39 -0.91
N LYS A 29 -5.56 15.55 -1.86
CA LYS A 29 -6.35 15.14 -3.02
C LYS A 29 -6.63 13.64 -2.93
N VAL A 30 -7.91 13.26 -3.04
CA VAL A 30 -8.33 11.86 -3.15
C VAL A 30 -8.76 11.61 -4.58
N LEU A 31 -8.15 10.64 -5.24
CA LEU A 31 -8.40 10.31 -6.63
C LEU A 31 -8.76 8.82 -6.75
N PRO A 32 -9.82 8.47 -7.50
CA PRO A 32 -9.97 7.10 -7.96
C PRO A 32 -8.87 6.81 -8.99
N VAL A 33 -8.38 5.56 -9.01
CA VAL A 33 -7.39 5.14 -10.00
C VAL A 33 -7.97 5.06 -11.41
N THR A 34 -9.26 4.71 -11.53
CA THR A 34 -10.04 4.64 -12.77
C THR A 34 -11.50 5.02 -12.48
N LEU A 35 -12.21 5.52 -13.51
CA LEU A 35 -13.67 5.69 -13.49
C LEU A 35 -14.41 4.53 -14.15
N ASP A 36 -13.66 3.59 -14.76
CA ASP A 36 -14.25 2.41 -15.36
C ASP A 36 -14.74 1.46 -14.27
N ASN A 37 -15.88 0.82 -14.52
CA ASN A 37 -16.40 -0.21 -13.63
C ASN A 37 -15.58 -1.49 -13.80
N VAL A 38 -14.69 -1.76 -12.85
CA VAL A 38 -13.79 -2.92 -12.86
C VAL A 38 -14.14 -3.92 -11.77
N ARG A 39 -13.88 -5.19 -12.05
CA ARG A 39 -13.89 -6.26 -11.06
C ARG A 39 -12.49 -6.81 -10.88
N LEU A 40 -12.10 -7.02 -9.64
CA LEU A 40 -10.90 -7.77 -9.33
C LEU A 40 -11.19 -9.27 -9.44
N CYS A 41 -10.35 -10.00 -10.15
CA CYS A 41 -10.37 -11.45 -10.22
C CYS A 41 -9.03 -12.03 -9.75
N ALA A 42 -9.07 -13.20 -9.11
CA ALA A 42 -7.93 -13.98 -8.69
C ALA A 42 -7.95 -15.35 -9.37
N GLU A 43 -6.81 -15.78 -9.91
CA GLU A 43 -6.55 -17.15 -10.35
C GLU A 43 -5.74 -17.85 -9.25
N LEU A 44 -6.19 -19.01 -8.80
CA LEU A 44 -5.47 -19.85 -7.84
C LEU A 44 -4.49 -20.80 -8.55
N ASP A 45 -3.60 -21.42 -7.80
CA ASP A 45 -2.58 -22.34 -8.34
C ASP A 45 -3.15 -23.54 -9.10
N ASP A 46 -4.36 -23.99 -8.76
CA ASP A 46 -5.08 -25.08 -9.45
C ASP A 46 -5.86 -24.61 -10.69
N GLY A 47 -5.80 -23.31 -11.02
CA GLY A 47 -6.50 -22.68 -12.12
C GLY A 47 -7.93 -22.26 -11.81
N PHE A 48 -8.42 -22.44 -10.58
CA PHE A 48 -9.73 -21.93 -10.17
C PHE A 48 -9.75 -20.40 -10.18
N VAL A 49 -10.84 -19.79 -10.67
CA VAL A 49 -10.97 -18.34 -10.83
C VAL A 49 -12.09 -17.79 -9.95
N ILE A 50 -11.76 -16.76 -9.17
CA ILE A 50 -12.68 -16.05 -8.28
C ILE A 50 -12.77 -14.61 -8.74
N CYS A 51 -13.98 -14.08 -8.94
CA CYS A 51 -14.18 -12.66 -9.26
C CYS A 51 -15.05 -11.97 -8.21
N GLY A 52 -14.60 -10.78 -7.82
CA GLY A 52 -15.15 -9.95 -6.75
C GLY A 52 -14.19 -9.89 -5.55
N GLU A 53 -13.73 -8.69 -5.21
CA GLU A 53 -12.78 -8.42 -4.13
C GLU A 53 -13.18 -9.09 -2.80
N SER A 54 -14.45 -8.94 -2.39
CA SER A 54 -14.96 -9.52 -1.14
C SER A 54 -14.92 -11.04 -1.09
N LYS A 55 -14.89 -11.72 -2.25
CA LYS A 55 -14.81 -13.19 -2.32
C LYS A 55 -13.37 -13.69 -2.31
N ILE A 56 -12.41 -12.86 -2.70
CA ILE A 56 -11.00 -13.26 -2.82
C ILE A 56 -10.41 -13.49 -1.43
N GLY A 57 -10.62 -12.58 -0.48
CA GLY A 57 -10.13 -12.74 0.90
C GLY A 57 -10.72 -13.97 1.61
N ASP A 58 -12.00 -14.25 1.39
CA ASP A 58 -12.72 -15.34 2.06
C ASP A 58 -12.69 -16.66 1.27
N HIS A 59 -11.90 -16.75 0.21
CA HIS A 59 -12.04 -17.84 -0.76
C HIS A 59 -11.76 -19.22 -0.17
N ASN A 60 -10.85 -19.31 0.82
CA ASN A 60 -10.58 -20.55 1.55
C ASN A 60 -11.83 -21.18 2.21
N SER A 61 -12.89 -20.41 2.45
CA SER A 61 -14.16 -20.93 2.99
C SER A 61 -14.96 -21.78 2.00
N PHE A 62 -14.76 -21.58 0.68
CA PHE A 62 -15.50 -22.30 -0.36
C PHE A 62 -14.60 -23.01 -1.38
N HIS A 63 -13.34 -22.58 -1.54
CA HIS A 63 -12.34 -23.22 -2.38
C HIS A 63 -10.94 -22.87 -1.86
N ALA A 64 -10.28 -23.79 -1.17
CA ALA A 64 -8.94 -23.55 -0.63
C ALA A 64 -7.88 -23.53 -1.74
N GLY A 65 -6.95 -22.57 -1.67
CA GLY A 65 -5.84 -22.49 -2.60
C GLY A 65 -4.96 -21.28 -2.35
N LYS A 66 -3.79 -21.25 -2.99
CA LYS A 66 -2.94 -20.06 -3.00
C LYS A 66 -3.28 -19.22 -4.22
N ILE A 67 -3.34 -17.89 -4.03
CA ILE A 67 -3.49 -16.95 -5.14
C ILE A 67 -2.21 -17.00 -5.98
N LYS A 68 -2.35 -17.43 -7.23
CA LYS A 68 -1.28 -17.42 -8.22
C LYS A 68 -1.10 -16.03 -8.80
N ARG A 69 -2.21 -15.38 -9.17
CA ARG A 69 -2.21 -13.99 -9.65
C ARG A 69 -3.57 -13.31 -9.50
N VAL A 70 -3.56 -11.99 -9.52
CA VAL A 70 -4.78 -11.16 -9.67
C VAL A 70 -4.74 -10.33 -10.95
N TYR A 71 -5.92 -10.01 -11.47
CA TYR A 71 -6.10 -9.17 -12.65
C TYR A 71 -7.45 -8.42 -12.59
N LEU A 72 -7.55 -7.33 -13.35
CA LEU A 72 -8.80 -6.58 -13.50
C LEU A 72 -9.61 -7.12 -14.69
N GLU A 73 -10.93 -7.06 -14.57
CA GLU A 73 -11.87 -7.30 -15.65
C GLU A 73 -12.85 -6.11 -15.76
N PRO A 74 -12.85 -5.36 -16.88
CA PRO A 74 -11.98 -5.50 -18.05
C PRO A 74 -10.51 -5.16 -17.74
N GLN A 75 -9.57 -5.76 -18.49
CA GLN A 75 -8.12 -5.59 -18.26
C GLN A 75 -7.60 -4.21 -18.69
N ASN A 76 -8.28 -3.55 -19.62
CA ASN A 76 -7.89 -2.27 -20.20
C ASN A 76 -8.60 -1.08 -19.55
N ALA A 77 -8.74 -1.13 -18.21
CA ALA A 77 -9.32 -0.04 -17.45
C ALA A 77 -8.47 1.23 -17.61
N THR A 78 -9.13 2.34 -17.92
CA THR A 78 -8.47 3.60 -18.25
C THR A 78 -8.09 4.35 -16.96
N PRO A 79 -6.83 4.74 -16.76
CA PRO A 79 -6.44 5.49 -15.58
C PRO A 79 -7.03 6.90 -15.62
N LEU A 80 -7.29 7.48 -14.45
CA LEU A 80 -7.61 8.90 -14.38
C LEU A 80 -6.36 9.73 -14.73
N LYS A 81 -6.49 10.69 -15.66
CA LYS A 81 -5.37 11.56 -16.08
C LYS A 81 -4.71 12.26 -14.88
N ASP A 82 -5.53 12.76 -13.96
CA ASP A 82 -5.06 13.41 -12.74
C ASP A 82 -4.23 12.48 -11.85
N ALA A 83 -4.48 11.16 -11.86
CA ALA A 83 -3.68 10.20 -11.13
C ALA A 83 -2.29 10.04 -11.77
N LEU A 84 -2.21 9.96 -13.10
CA LEU A 84 -0.96 9.91 -13.85
C LEU A 84 -0.11 11.18 -13.64
N ASP A 85 -0.74 12.36 -13.73
CA ASP A 85 -0.07 13.64 -13.51
C ASP A 85 0.49 13.71 -12.07
N THR A 86 -0.30 13.27 -11.07
CA THR A 86 0.14 13.24 -9.66
C THR A 86 1.33 12.30 -9.45
N ILE A 87 1.35 11.13 -10.10
CA ILE A 87 2.48 10.18 -10.05
C ILE A 87 3.75 10.79 -10.69
N ALA A 88 3.59 11.51 -11.80
CA ALA A 88 4.70 12.13 -12.51
C ALA A 88 5.35 13.28 -11.70
N GLU A 89 4.56 14.02 -10.94
CA GLU A 89 5.01 15.14 -10.10
C GLU A 89 5.49 14.73 -8.71
N ALA A 90 5.24 13.48 -8.29
CA ALA A 90 5.54 13.03 -6.94
C ALA A 90 7.04 13.07 -6.61
N ASP A 91 7.37 13.59 -5.42
CA ASP A 91 8.68 13.40 -4.80
C ASP A 91 8.83 11.96 -4.27
N VAL A 92 7.71 11.38 -3.80
CA VAL A 92 7.65 10.07 -3.13
C VAL A 92 6.34 9.37 -3.48
N ILE A 93 6.42 8.07 -3.74
CA ILE A 93 5.26 7.20 -3.96
C ILE A 93 5.28 6.16 -2.83
N ILE A 94 4.17 6.05 -2.09
CA ILE A 94 4.04 5.10 -0.98
C ILE A 94 3.03 4.04 -1.38
N LEU A 95 3.46 2.78 -1.33
CA LEU A 95 2.64 1.60 -1.59
C LEU A 95 2.26 0.99 -0.24
N GLY A 96 0.96 1.01 0.07
CA GLY A 96 0.42 0.49 1.32
C GLY A 96 0.52 1.45 2.52
N PRO A 97 0.30 0.95 3.75
CA PRO A 97 -0.01 -0.45 4.06
C PRO A 97 -1.40 -0.84 3.56
N GLY A 98 -1.63 -2.14 3.36
CA GLY A 98 -2.90 -2.65 2.86
C GLY A 98 -2.77 -4.07 2.32
N SER A 99 -3.91 -4.69 2.03
CA SER A 99 -3.94 -6.05 1.50
C SER A 99 -3.24 -6.11 0.15
N LEU A 100 -2.32 -7.06 0.00
CA LEU A 100 -1.41 -7.11 -1.14
C LEU A 100 -2.20 -7.28 -2.45
N TYR A 101 -3.04 -8.31 -2.51
CA TYR A 101 -3.79 -8.69 -3.70
C TYR A 101 -5.08 -7.91 -3.89
N THR A 102 -5.70 -7.42 -2.81
CA THR A 102 -7.03 -6.79 -2.84
C THR A 102 -7.02 -5.27 -2.61
N SER A 103 -5.89 -4.66 -2.23
CA SER A 103 -5.79 -3.20 -2.06
C SER A 103 -4.62 -2.58 -2.82
N ILE A 104 -3.41 -3.15 -2.75
CA ILE A 104 -2.23 -2.53 -3.35
C ILE A 104 -2.15 -2.85 -4.85
N ILE A 105 -2.03 -4.14 -5.19
CA ILE A 105 -1.89 -4.60 -6.59
C ILE A 105 -3.04 -4.12 -7.49
N PRO A 106 -4.33 -4.11 -7.08
CA PRO A 106 -5.42 -3.69 -7.96
C PRO A 106 -5.28 -2.27 -8.51
N ASN A 107 -4.71 -1.35 -7.72
CA ASN A 107 -4.43 0.01 -8.19
C ASN A 107 -3.31 0.03 -9.23
N LEU A 108 -2.35 -0.88 -9.14
CA LEU A 108 -1.20 -0.96 -10.02
C LEU A 108 -1.51 -1.67 -11.34
N LEU A 109 -2.57 -2.48 -11.38
CA LEU A 109 -3.03 -3.20 -12.55
C LEU A 109 -3.82 -2.35 -13.56
N VAL A 110 -4.22 -1.13 -13.20
CA VAL A 110 -4.85 -0.20 -14.15
C VAL A 110 -3.83 0.24 -15.19
N ASP A 111 -4.25 0.26 -16.45
CA ASP A 111 -3.35 0.48 -17.59
C ASP A 111 -2.57 1.79 -17.45
N GLY A 112 -1.28 1.78 -17.76
CA GLY A 112 -0.39 2.94 -17.64
C GLY A 112 0.03 3.37 -16.21
N ILE A 113 -0.57 2.85 -15.12
CA ILE A 113 -0.15 3.23 -13.76
C ILE A 113 1.27 2.75 -13.47
N CYS A 114 1.58 1.48 -13.74
CA CYS A 114 2.93 0.95 -13.56
C CYS A 114 3.96 1.70 -14.41
N ASP A 115 3.63 2.04 -15.66
CA ASP A 115 4.52 2.80 -16.54
C ASP A 115 4.81 4.20 -16.01
N ALA A 116 3.78 4.89 -15.48
CA ALA A 116 3.95 6.18 -14.83
C ALA A 116 4.85 6.10 -13.59
N ILE A 117 4.66 5.10 -12.73
CA ILE A 117 5.49 4.89 -11.53
C ILE A 117 6.94 4.57 -11.93
N LYS A 118 7.13 3.76 -12.97
CA LYS A 118 8.45 3.37 -13.49
C LYS A 118 9.20 4.56 -14.10
N ALA A 119 8.50 5.43 -14.82
CA ALA A 119 9.08 6.65 -15.39
C ALA A 119 9.33 7.75 -14.34
N SER A 120 8.62 7.70 -13.21
CA SER A 120 8.72 8.69 -12.14
C SER A 120 10.09 8.64 -11.44
N LYS A 121 10.61 9.84 -11.12
CA LYS A 121 11.83 10.02 -10.33
C LYS A 121 11.57 9.94 -8.82
N ALA A 122 10.31 9.79 -8.43
CA ALA A 122 9.92 9.64 -7.04
C ALA A 122 10.66 8.47 -6.38
N VAL A 123 10.99 8.63 -5.10
CA VAL A 123 11.40 7.50 -4.26
C VAL A 123 10.18 6.62 -4.02
N LYS A 124 10.28 5.31 -4.30
CA LYS A 124 9.19 4.36 -4.07
C LYS A 124 9.36 3.62 -2.76
N ILE A 125 8.39 3.75 -1.87
CA ILE A 125 8.39 3.16 -0.53
C ILE A 125 7.27 2.13 -0.44
N TYR A 126 7.59 0.90 -0.09
CA TYR A 126 6.60 -0.10 0.31
C TYR A 126 6.49 -0.15 1.83
N VAL A 127 5.26 -0.09 2.36
CA VAL A 127 4.99 -0.30 3.79
C VAL A 127 4.45 -1.72 3.95
N CYS A 128 5.30 -2.62 4.44
CA CYS A 128 4.97 -4.03 4.59
C CYS A 128 3.91 -4.24 5.67
N ASN A 129 3.00 -5.17 5.43
CA ASN A 129 2.02 -5.57 6.43
C ASN A 129 2.69 -6.16 7.67
N VAL A 130 2.07 -5.96 8.83
CA VAL A 130 2.55 -6.50 10.12
C VAL A 130 2.17 -7.96 10.28
N MET A 131 0.97 -8.32 9.82
CA MET A 131 0.42 -9.67 9.89
C MET A 131 0.14 -10.17 8.46
N THR A 132 0.26 -11.47 8.24
CA THR A 132 -0.29 -12.13 7.05
C THR A 132 -1.81 -12.04 7.05
N GLN A 133 -2.39 -12.21 5.87
CA GLN A 133 -3.84 -12.24 5.70
C GLN A 133 -4.28 -13.63 5.23
N PRO A 134 -5.17 -14.31 5.98
CA PRO A 134 -5.69 -15.61 5.59
C PRO A 134 -6.30 -15.57 4.20
N GLY A 135 -5.94 -16.52 3.34
CA GLY A 135 -6.41 -16.57 1.96
C GLY A 135 -5.77 -15.56 1.01
N GLU A 136 -4.85 -14.72 1.48
CA GLU A 136 -4.12 -13.80 0.60
C GLU A 136 -2.61 -14.01 0.70
N THR A 137 -2.05 -13.92 1.90
CA THR A 137 -0.59 -13.89 2.12
C THR A 137 -0.14 -14.92 3.16
N ASP A 138 -0.80 -16.07 3.20
CA ASP A 138 -0.49 -17.19 4.10
C ASP A 138 1.00 -17.58 4.00
N GLY A 139 1.71 -17.50 5.13
CA GLY A 139 3.13 -17.84 5.23
C GLY A 139 4.09 -16.85 4.58
N TYR A 140 3.63 -15.71 4.06
CA TYR A 140 4.50 -14.76 3.36
C TYR A 140 5.46 -14.06 4.33
N SER A 141 6.73 -14.03 3.97
CA SER A 141 7.73 -13.13 4.55
C SER A 141 7.62 -11.72 3.95
N MET A 142 8.45 -10.81 4.44
CA MET A 142 8.62 -9.49 3.83
C MET A 142 9.15 -9.60 2.39
N SER A 143 10.13 -10.48 2.12
CA SER A 143 10.64 -10.67 0.76
C SER A 143 9.57 -11.24 -0.17
N ASP A 144 8.74 -12.19 0.30
CA ASP A 144 7.63 -12.75 -0.49
C ASP A 144 6.65 -11.63 -0.92
N HIS A 145 6.25 -10.74 0.00
CA HIS A 145 5.36 -9.62 -0.36
C HIS A 145 5.93 -8.75 -1.48
N ILE A 146 7.23 -8.47 -1.44
CA ILE A 146 7.92 -7.66 -2.46
C ILE A 146 8.03 -8.43 -3.77
N GLU A 147 8.39 -9.72 -3.71
CA GLU A 147 8.49 -10.58 -4.90
C GLU A 147 7.17 -10.63 -5.65
N TYR A 148 6.07 -10.97 -4.97
CA TYR A 148 4.74 -11.01 -5.61
C TYR A 148 4.26 -9.64 -6.07
N LEU A 149 4.62 -8.56 -5.39
CA LEU A 149 4.36 -7.20 -5.87
C LEU A 149 5.09 -6.94 -7.19
N GLU A 150 6.38 -7.28 -7.29
CA GLU A 150 7.18 -7.11 -8.50
C GLU A 150 6.70 -8.01 -9.65
N GLU A 151 6.28 -9.25 -9.36
CA GLU A 151 5.71 -10.18 -10.35
C GLU A 151 4.43 -9.64 -11.01
N HIS A 152 3.60 -8.92 -10.25
CA HIS A 152 2.38 -8.29 -10.76
C HIS A 152 2.63 -6.94 -11.44
N THR A 153 3.84 -6.41 -11.33
CA THR A 153 4.17 -5.05 -11.77
C THR A 153 5.48 -5.04 -12.56
N PHE A 154 6.57 -4.60 -11.94
CA PHE A 154 7.90 -4.65 -12.51
C PHE A 154 8.96 -4.66 -11.40
N LYS A 155 10.10 -5.27 -11.71
CA LYS A 155 11.28 -5.26 -10.85
C LYS A 155 11.79 -3.84 -10.62
N GLY A 156 12.02 -3.47 -9.37
CA GLY A 156 12.45 -2.12 -8.98
C GLY A 156 11.30 -1.15 -8.71
N ILE A 157 10.07 -1.64 -8.53
CA ILE A 157 8.95 -0.80 -8.07
C ILE A 157 9.12 -0.34 -6.60
N VAL A 158 10.03 -0.97 -5.85
CA VAL A 158 10.34 -0.63 -4.45
C VAL A 158 11.80 -0.20 -4.32
N ASP A 159 12.06 1.00 -3.80
CA ASP A 159 13.39 1.45 -3.41
C ASP A 159 13.66 1.21 -1.91
N TYR A 160 12.61 1.41 -1.10
CA TYR A 160 12.65 1.29 0.36
C TYR A 160 11.49 0.43 0.86
N CYS A 161 11.76 -0.46 1.81
CA CYS A 161 10.74 -1.22 2.52
C CYS A 161 10.70 -0.81 3.99
N ILE A 162 9.55 -0.34 4.47
CA ILE A 162 9.30 -0.07 5.89
C ILE A 162 8.64 -1.30 6.49
N VAL A 163 9.20 -1.80 7.59
CA VAL A 163 8.72 -3.03 8.25
C VAL A 163 8.69 -2.86 9.76
N ASN A 164 7.69 -3.44 10.41
CA ASN A 164 7.64 -3.47 11.87
C ASN A 164 8.59 -4.55 12.41
N THR A 165 9.43 -4.18 13.39
CA THR A 165 10.30 -5.10 14.12
C THR A 165 9.98 -5.17 15.62
N ALA A 166 8.94 -4.47 16.09
CA ALA A 166 8.51 -4.58 17.48
C ALA A 166 7.86 -5.94 17.76
N SER A 167 8.13 -6.47 18.95
CA SER A 167 7.52 -7.73 19.41
C SER A 167 6.03 -7.55 19.63
N ILE A 168 5.24 -8.47 19.09
CA ILE A 168 3.81 -8.56 19.32
C ILE A 168 3.57 -9.39 20.60
N PRO A 169 2.69 -8.97 21.51
CA PRO A 169 2.32 -9.77 22.69
C PRO A 169 1.83 -11.18 22.31
N ASP A 170 2.27 -12.20 23.05
CA ASP A 170 2.00 -13.60 22.70
C ASP A 170 0.51 -13.96 22.73
N GLU A 171 -0.28 -13.30 23.58
CA GLU A 171 -1.74 -13.45 23.60
C GLU A 171 -2.37 -13.01 22.28
N LEU A 172 -1.92 -11.88 21.73
CA LEU A 172 -2.40 -11.38 20.43
C LEU A 172 -1.91 -12.26 19.29
N LYS A 173 -0.65 -12.74 19.33
CA LYS A 173 -0.17 -13.72 18.34
C LYS A 173 -1.06 -14.96 18.31
N LYS A 174 -1.41 -15.52 19.47
CA LYS A 174 -2.30 -16.69 19.56
C LYS A 174 -3.69 -16.39 19.00
N ARG A 175 -4.24 -15.20 19.28
CA ARG A 175 -5.53 -14.79 18.76
C ARG A 175 -5.53 -14.69 17.23
N TYR A 176 -4.55 -13.97 16.67
CA TYR A 176 -4.41 -13.86 15.21
C TYR A 176 -4.16 -15.23 14.56
N ALA A 177 -3.36 -16.09 15.18
CA ALA A 177 -3.12 -17.44 14.69
C ALA A 177 -4.39 -18.31 14.68
N ALA A 178 -5.31 -18.10 15.64
CA ALA A 178 -6.61 -18.77 15.63
C ALA A 178 -7.51 -18.34 14.45
N ASP A 179 -7.29 -17.12 13.94
CA ASP A 179 -7.94 -16.59 12.74
C ASP A 179 -7.12 -16.90 11.45
N GLY A 180 -6.03 -17.68 11.54
CA GLY A 180 -5.17 -18.05 10.41
C GLY A 180 -4.11 -17.01 10.04
N ALA A 181 -3.93 -15.95 10.82
CA ALA A 181 -2.97 -14.89 10.57
C ALA A 181 -1.72 -15.02 11.46
N GLU A 182 -0.56 -14.75 10.89
CA GLU A 182 0.73 -14.82 11.56
C GLU A 182 1.49 -13.51 11.41
N ALA A 183 2.49 -13.25 12.26
CA ALA A 183 3.34 -12.07 12.08
C ALA A 183 4.21 -12.26 10.83
N VAL A 184 4.26 -11.24 9.97
CA VAL A 184 5.10 -11.28 8.77
C VAL A 184 6.56 -11.40 9.18
N LYS A 185 7.24 -12.41 8.64
CA LYS A 185 8.65 -12.66 8.93
C LYS A 185 9.53 -11.61 8.27
N VAL A 186 10.41 -10.97 9.05
CA VAL A 186 11.39 -9.99 8.55
C VAL A 186 12.71 -10.69 8.25
N ASP A 187 12.86 -11.19 7.03
CA ASP A 187 14.01 -11.93 6.53
C ASP A 187 15.07 -11.03 5.87
N MET A 188 15.71 -10.19 6.70
CA MET A 188 16.73 -9.22 6.29
C MET A 188 17.84 -9.81 5.39
N GLU A 189 18.22 -11.08 5.60
CA GLU A 189 19.26 -11.74 4.82
C GLU A 189 18.90 -11.86 3.33
N GLN A 190 17.63 -12.17 3.01
CA GLN A 190 17.18 -12.26 1.62
C GLN A 190 17.17 -10.89 0.92
N MET A 191 16.94 -9.82 1.68
CA MET A 191 16.91 -8.47 1.13
C MET A 191 18.29 -7.88 0.86
N SER A 192 19.36 -8.44 1.41
CA SER A 192 20.72 -7.90 1.33
C SER A 192 21.22 -7.66 -0.11
N ASN A 193 20.80 -8.50 -1.06
CA ASN A 193 21.20 -8.42 -2.47
C ASN A 193 20.12 -7.87 -3.41
N SER A 194 18.97 -7.47 -2.86
CA SER A 194 17.83 -6.96 -3.66
C SER A 194 18.06 -5.54 -4.20
N GLY A 195 18.95 -4.77 -3.57
CA GLY A 195 19.09 -3.32 -3.79
C GLY A 195 18.06 -2.47 -3.04
N ILE A 196 17.09 -3.11 -2.36
CA ILE A 196 16.04 -2.46 -1.58
C ILE A 196 16.55 -2.16 -0.18
N LYS A 197 16.34 -0.93 0.28
CA LYS A 197 16.75 -0.52 1.63
C LYS A 197 15.64 -0.78 2.63
N VAL A 198 15.90 -1.64 3.61
CA VAL A 198 14.92 -1.99 4.64
C VAL A 198 15.07 -1.08 5.86
N MET A 199 13.96 -0.49 6.31
CA MET A 199 13.85 0.29 7.53
C MET A 199 12.95 -0.42 8.53
N GLY A 200 13.57 -1.06 9.52
CA GLY A 200 12.88 -1.68 10.65
C GLY A 200 12.77 -0.75 11.84
N SER A 201 11.58 -0.64 12.44
CA SER A 201 11.37 0.03 13.73
C SER A 201 10.12 -0.51 14.44
N ASP A 202 9.83 0.03 15.61
CA ASP A 202 8.51 -0.09 16.21
C ASP A 202 7.51 0.81 15.47
N PHE A 203 6.62 0.17 14.72
CA PHE A 203 5.48 0.82 14.08
C PHE A 203 4.15 0.26 14.59
N LEU A 204 4.13 -0.41 15.74
CA LEU A 204 2.90 -1.01 16.27
C LEU A 204 2.03 0.00 17.01
N SER A 205 0.74 -0.09 16.75
CA SER A 205 -0.34 0.41 17.59
C SER A 205 -1.30 -0.75 17.87
N ILE A 206 -1.54 -1.02 19.16
CA ILE A 206 -2.49 -2.04 19.60
C ILE A 206 -3.66 -1.31 20.23
N LYS A 207 -4.84 -1.43 19.63
CA LYS A 207 -6.10 -0.84 20.13
C LYS A 207 -7.21 -1.85 19.98
N ASN A 208 -7.97 -2.10 21.05
CA ASN A 208 -9.06 -3.09 21.08
C ASN A 208 -8.60 -4.46 20.55
N ASP A 209 -7.42 -4.91 20.99
CA ASP A 209 -6.76 -6.16 20.56
C ASP A 209 -6.43 -6.27 19.06
N LEU A 210 -6.57 -5.18 18.29
CA LEU A 210 -6.21 -5.12 16.88
C LEU A 210 -4.78 -4.58 16.74
N ILE A 211 -3.97 -5.33 16.01
CA ILE A 211 -2.62 -4.96 15.58
C ILE A 211 -2.74 -4.08 14.34
N ARG A 212 -2.25 -2.85 14.42
CA ARG A 212 -2.22 -1.88 13.31
C ARG A 212 -0.88 -1.17 13.28
N HIS A 213 -0.60 -0.52 12.16
CA HIS A 213 0.45 0.49 12.10
C HIS A 213 0.05 1.69 12.97
N ASP A 214 1.01 2.20 13.74
CA ASP A 214 0.90 3.49 14.39
C ASP A 214 1.10 4.61 13.34
N PRO A 215 0.07 5.42 13.05
CA PRO A 215 0.14 6.40 11.99
C PRO A 215 1.18 7.48 12.26
N ASP A 216 1.38 7.87 13.53
CA ASP A 216 2.33 8.93 13.88
C ASP A 216 3.78 8.44 13.77
N LYS A 217 4.06 7.22 14.25
CA LYS A 217 5.40 6.62 14.10
C LYS A 217 5.74 6.40 12.63
N LEU A 218 4.80 5.88 11.85
CA LEU A 218 4.98 5.63 10.42
C LEU A 218 5.19 6.93 9.64
N ALA A 219 4.36 7.94 9.86
CA ALA A 219 4.51 9.25 9.22
C ALA A 219 5.86 9.90 9.56
N LYS A 220 6.29 9.87 10.84
CA LYS A 220 7.60 10.40 11.25
C LYS A 220 8.75 9.69 10.55
N ALA A 221 8.71 8.36 10.43
CA ALA A 221 9.75 7.59 9.75
C ALA A 221 9.81 7.91 8.25
N ILE A 222 8.66 7.97 7.58
CA ILE A 222 8.57 8.35 6.17
C ILE A 222 9.11 9.76 5.97
N ILE A 223 8.62 10.76 6.72
CA ILE A 223 9.08 12.15 6.59
C ILE A 223 10.58 12.28 6.85
N SER A 224 11.11 11.55 7.85
CA SER A 224 12.55 11.51 8.12
C SER A 224 13.33 10.93 6.95
N LEU A 225 12.84 9.83 6.36
CA LEU A 225 13.44 9.23 5.17
C LEU A 225 13.45 10.21 3.99
N VAL A 226 12.33 10.89 3.72
CA VAL A 226 12.24 11.92 2.66
C VAL A 226 13.24 13.05 2.90
N ALA A 227 13.34 13.53 4.13
CA ALA A 227 14.26 14.62 4.48
C ALA A 227 15.73 14.25 4.18
N GLU A 228 16.15 13.05 4.53
CA GLU A 228 17.54 12.60 4.33
C GLU A 228 17.85 12.18 2.88
N THR A 229 16.86 11.62 2.18
CA THR A 229 17.09 11.02 0.85
C THR A 229 16.88 12.00 -0.30
N ILE A 230 15.93 12.93 -0.15
CA ILE A 230 15.52 13.88 -1.18
C ILE A 230 15.97 15.29 -0.81
N LEU A 231 15.48 15.83 0.31
CA LEU A 231 15.66 17.25 0.64
C LEU A 231 17.11 17.60 0.97
N ALA A 232 17.83 16.73 1.70
CA ALA A 232 19.23 16.94 2.03
C ALA A 232 20.15 16.98 0.80
N LYS A 233 19.74 16.37 -0.31
CA LYS A 233 20.51 16.31 -1.55
C LYS A 233 20.16 17.43 -2.52
N ASP A 234 19.01 18.08 -2.33
CA ASP A 234 18.58 19.19 -3.18
C ASP A 234 18.95 20.55 -2.54
N LYS A 235 19.99 21.18 -3.08
CA LYS A 235 20.44 22.51 -2.64
C LYS A 235 19.36 23.59 -2.77
N LYS A 236 18.36 23.41 -3.65
CA LYS A 236 17.26 24.37 -3.79
C LYS A 236 16.21 24.24 -2.67
N ARG A 237 16.15 23.08 -1.99
CA ARG A 237 15.16 22.77 -0.94
C ARG A 237 15.77 22.73 0.46
N THR A 238 16.89 23.43 0.65
CA THR A 238 17.58 23.47 1.95
C THR A 238 16.71 24.07 3.07
N ILE A 239 15.86 25.06 2.75
CA ILE A 239 14.92 25.65 3.73
C ILE A 239 13.88 24.60 4.17
N ASP A 240 13.29 23.88 3.22
CA ASP A 240 12.31 22.81 3.50
C ASP A 240 12.92 21.73 4.40
N TYR A 241 14.16 21.34 4.13
CA TYR A 241 14.91 20.37 4.94
C TYR A 241 15.02 20.82 6.41
N TYR A 242 15.47 22.05 6.66
CA TYR A 242 15.60 22.55 8.03
C TYR A 242 14.25 22.74 8.71
N TYR A 243 13.23 23.18 7.98
CA TYR A 243 11.85 23.30 8.49
C TYR A 243 11.31 21.93 8.94
N ILE A 244 11.43 20.91 8.09
CA ILE A 244 10.98 19.55 8.42
C ILE A 244 11.76 18.98 9.61
N LYS A 245 13.09 19.18 9.68
CA LYS A 245 13.88 18.72 10.82
C LYS A 245 13.49 19.38 12.14
N ASP A 246 13.19 20.68 12.14
CA ASP A 246 12.69 21.37 13.34
C ASP A 246 11.34 20.79 13.80
N ARG A 247 10.43 20.55 12.85
CA ARG A 247 9.11 19.94 13.13
C ARG A 247 9.25 18.52 13.68
N LEU A 248 10.13 17.70 13.11
CA LEU A 248 10.38 16.34 13.60
C LEU A 248 10.96 16.35 15.03
N LYS A 249 11.86 17.27 15.35
CA LYS A 249 12.39 17.43 16.72
C LYS A 249 11.30 17.79 17.73
N LYS A 250 10.40 18.70 17.37
CA LYS A 250 9.26 19.10 18.22
C LYS A 250 8.26 17.97 18.44
N LEU A 251 8.18 17.00 17.54
CA LEU A 251 7.32 15.82 17.66
C LEU A 251 7.99 14.67 18.43
N ALA A 252 9.28 14.77 18.74
CA ALA A 252 10.05 13.75 19.45
C ALA A 252 10.27 14.07 20.94
N GLY A 253 9.99 15.31 21.36
CA GLY A 253 9.95 15.74 22.77
C GLY A 253 8.52 15.80 23.27
#